data_AF-A0A4Q3UEE8-F1
#
_entry.id   AF-A0A4Q3UEE8-F1
#
_cell.length_a   1.000
_cell.length_b   1.000
_cell.length_c   1.000
_cell.angle_alpha   90.00
_cell.angle_beta   90.00
_cell.angle_gamma   90.00
#
_symmetry.space_group_name_H-M   'P 1'
#
loop_
_entity.id
_entity.type
_entity.pdbx_description
1 polymer ?
#
loop_
_entity_poly.entity_id
_entity_poly.type
_entity_poly.pdbx_seq_one_letter_code
_entity_poly.pdbx_strand_id
1 'polypeptide(L)'
;AEGRYHWFQKTWPWLALLFLGIIGIGIIIWAVALMRMATTKWAVTNRRVLLKRGFWTVHVGELTLPSIEGAEVDQSIFGRIFGFGKLKLKGRGETVLDFPSMAHPNRFRAAIEDARMRAEVQPVIVEQVIAPEHVETHDERKRRLKAERHDERRHLP
;
A
#
# COMPACT_ATOMS: atom_id res chain seq x y z
N ALA A 1 -5.42 -8.34 -78.61
CA ALA A 1 -6.28 -7.80 -77.53
C ALA A 1 -5.43 -7.73 -76.27
N GLU A 2 -5.20 -6.53 -75.74
CA GLU A 2 -4.40 -6.36 -74.52
C GLU A 2 -5.29 -6.56 -73.30
N GLY A 3 -5.00 -7.60 -72.50
CA GLY A 3 -5.70 -7.83 -71.24
C GLY A 3 -5.33 -6.74 -70.24
N ARG A 4 -6.28 -5.85 -69.93
CA ARG A 4 -6.11 -4.82 -68.90
C ARG A 4 -6.65 -5.33 -67.56
N TYR A 5 -5.84 -5.20 -66.52
CA TYR A 5 -6.27 -5.49 -65.15
C TYR A 5 -7.43 -4.60 -64.73
N HIS A 6 -8.48 -5.21 -64.19
CA HIS A 6 -9.64 -4.49 -63.66
C HIS A 6 -9.16 -3.64 -62.46
N TRP A 7 -9.61 -2.38 -62.39
CA TRP A 7 -9.20 -1.40 -61.38
C TRP A 7 -9.33 -1.88 -59.91
N PHE A 8 -10.23 -2.84 -59.67
CA PHE A 8 -10.40 -3.51 -58.37
C PHE A 8 -9.15 -4.28 -57.91
N GLN A 9 -8.42 -4.92 -58.84
CA GLN A 9 -7.19 -5.64 -58.51
C GLN A 9 -6.03 -4.67 -58.17
N LYS A 10 -6.10 -3.44 -58.67
CA LYS A 10 -5.10 -2.41 -58.35
C LYS A 10 -5.33 -1.79 -56.97
N THR A 11 -6.57 -1.76 -56.47
CA THR A 11 -6.93 -1.09 -55.21
C THR A 11 -6.86 -2.03 -53.99
N TRP A 12 -7.11 -3.33 -54.17
CA TRP A 12 -7.03 -4.33 -53.09
C TRP A 12 -5.67 -4.37 -52.35
N PRO A 13 -4.50 -4.31 -53.02
CA PRO A 13 -3.21 -4.31 -52.34
C PRO A 13 -3.01 -3.10 -51.41
N TRP A 14 -3.53 -1.93 -51.78
CA TRP A 14 -3.45 -0.72 -50.94
C TRP A 14 -4.30 -0.85 -49.68
N LEU A 15 -5.51 -1.42 -49.81
CA LEU A 15 -6.36 -1.74 -48.65
C LEU A 15 -5.69 -2.77 -47.73
N ALA A 16 -5.05 -3.79 -48.30
CA ALA A 16 -4.30 -4.79 -47.53
C ALA A 16 -3.12 -4.17 -46.78
N LEU A 17 -2.36 -3.26 -47.40
CA LEU A 17 -1.27 -2.54 -46.74
C LEU A 17 -1.77 -1.62 -45.62
N LEU A 18 -2.88 -0.92 -45.84
CA LEU A 18 -3.50 -0.08 -44.81
C LEU A 18 -3.93 -0.92 -43.60
N PHE A 19 -4.61 -2.04 -43.86
CA PHE A 19 -5.08 -2.95 -42.81
C PHE A 19 -3.91 -3.57 -42.04
N LEU A 20 -2.84 -3.98 -42.75
CA LEU A 20 -1.61 -4.48 -42.13
C LEU A 20 -0.94 -3.41 -41.26
N GLY A 21 -0.93 -2.15 -41.69
CA GLY A 21 -0.40 -1.03 -40.91
C GLY A 21 -1.18 -0.80 -39.62
N ILE A 22 -2.52 -0.81 -39.68
CA ILE A 22 -3.39 -0.67 -38.50
C ILE A 22 -3.14 -1.83 -37.52
N ILE A 23 -3.06 -3.06 -38.02
CA ILE A 23 -2.77 -4.24 -37.20
C ILE A 23 -1.38 -4.11 -36.56
N GLY A 24 -0.35 -3.72 -37.32
CA GLY A 24 1.01 -3.55 -36.82
C GLY A 24 1.09 -2.55 -35.68
N ILE A 25 0.45 -1.38 -35.84
CA ILE A 25 0.36 -0.37 -34.78
C ILE A 25 -0.40 -0.92 -33.57
N GLY A 26 -1.52 -1.60 -33.80
CA GLY A 26 -2.31 -2.22 -32.73
C GLY A 26 -1.52 -3.23 -31.91
N ILE A 27 -0.72 -4.09 -32.58
CA ILE A 27 0.16 -5.06 -31.92
C ILE A 27 1.21 -4.35 -31.07
N ILE A 28 1.81 -3.27 -31.55
CA ILE A 28 2.80 -2.50 -30.78
C ILE A 28 2.17 -1.92 -29.52
N ILE A 29 1.00 -1.27 -29.63
CA ILE A 29 0.29 -0.71 -28.48
C ILE A 29 -0.06 -1.80 -27.46
N TRP A 30 -0.58 -2.94 -27.95
CA TRP A 30 -0.92 -4.08 -27.12
C TRP A 30 0.29 -4.66 -26.39
N ALA A 31 1.41 -4.85 -27.09
CA ALA A 31 2.65 -5.35 -26.51
C ALA A 31 3.20 -4.42 -25.43
N VAL A 32 3.20 -3.10 -25.68
CA VAL A 32 3.62 -2.09 -24.69
C VAL A 32 2.70 -2.09 -23.46
N ALA A 33 1.39 -2.23 -23.66
CA ALA A 33 0.42 -2.28 -22.56
C ALA A 33 0.64 -3.51 -21.68
N LEU A 34 0.78 -4.70 -22.28
CA LEU A 34 1.08 -5.93 -21.55
C LEU A 34 2.40 -5.84 -20.78
N MET A 35 3.43 -5.28 -21.40
CA MET A 35 4.73 -5.10 -20.76
C MET A 35 4.65 -4.17 -19.54
N ARG A 36 3.87 -3.08 -19.62
CA ARG A 36 3.61 -2.19 -18.47
C ARG A 36 2.88 -2.90 -17.33
N MET A 37 1.91 -3.76 -17.66
CA MET A 37 1.18 -4.55 -16.67
C MET A 37 2.08 -5.58 -15.99
N ALA A 38 2.96 -6.25 -16.75
CA ALA A 38 3.87 -7.26 -16.22
C ALA A 38 4.99 -6.67 -15.33
N THR A 39 5.41 -5.43 -15.61
CA THR A 39 6.54 -4.77 -14.93
C THR A 39 6.13 -3.99 -13.68
N THR A 40 4.83 -3.74 -13.48
CA THR A 40 4.36 -2.97 -12.32
C THR A 40 3.93 -3.88 -11.18
N LYS A 41 4.63 -3.77 -10.03
CA LYS A 41 4.34 -4.51 -8.81
C LYS A 41 4.16 -3.56 -7.63
N TRP A 42 3.26 -3.91 -6.74
CA TRP A 42 2.73 -3.06 -5.68
C TRP A 42 2.44 -3.99 -4.51
N ALA A 43 2.93 -3.64 -3.33
CA ALA A 43 2.77 -4.46 -2.14
C ALA A 43 2.54 -3.57 -0.91
N VAL A 44 1.63 -3.99 -0.05
CA VAL A 44 1.42 -3.40 1.28
C VAL A 44 2.06 -4.34 2.29
N THR A 45 2.88 -3.80 3.18
CA THR A 45 3.53 -4.55 4.27
C THR A 45 3.10 -3.98 5.62
N ASN A 46 3.56 -4.58 6.72
CA ASN A 46 3.23 -4.13 8.09
C ASN A 46 3.76 -2.73 8.45
N ARG A 47 4.72 -2.19 7.68
CA ARG A 47 5.41 -0.92 8.02
C ARG A 47 5.38 0.10 6.88
N ARG A 48 5.29 -0.35 5.63
CA ARG A 48 5.38 0.51 4.44
C ARG A 48 4.62 -0.05 3.25
N VAL A 49 4.29 0.84 2.32
CA VAL A 49 3.75 0.53 1.01
C VAL A 49 4.86 0.69 -0.03
N LEU A 50 4.97 -0.29 -0.93
CA LEU A 50 6.00 -0.39 -1.95
C LEU A 50 5.37 -0.36 -3.33
N LEU A 51 5.91 0.45 -4.23
CA LEU A 51 5.55 0.50 -5.64
C LEU A 51 6.79 0.37 -6.52
N LYS A 52 6.93 -0.76 -7.19
CA LYS A 52 7.99 -1.03 -8.15
C LYS A 52 7.43 -0.92 -9.57
N ARG A 53 8.01 -0.06 -10.40
CA ARG A 53 7.62 0.10 -11.81
C ARG A 53 8.85 0.25 -12.69
N GLY A 54 8.82 -0.38 -13.87
CA GLY A 54 9.82 -0.16 -14.90
C GLY A 54 10.27 -1.43 -15.58
N PHE A 55 10.68 -1.30 -16.84
CA PHE A 55 11.16 -2.41 -17.66
C PHE A 55 12.69 -2.45 -17.73
N TRP A 56 13.30 -1.38 -18.23
CA TRP A 56 14.76 -1.21 -18.27
C TRP A 56 15.30 -0.52 -17.03
N THR A 57 14.69 0.63 -16.67
CA THR A 57 14.98 1.36 -15.44
C THR A 57 13.89 1.07 -14.44
N VAL A 58 14.27 0.53 -13.29
CA VAL A 58 13.34 0.23 -12.20
C VAL A 58 13.27 1.43 -11.28
N HIS A 59 12.07 2.00 -11.14
CA HIS A 59 11.73 2.97 -10.13
C HIS A 59 11.01 2.28 -8.97
N VAL A 60 11.53 2.46 -7.77
CA VAL A 60 10.89 1.98 -6.53
C VAL A 60 10.48 3.20 -5.71
N GLY A 61 9.18 3.37 -5.53
CA GLY A 61 8.63 4.33 -4.58
C GLY A 61 8.25 3.61 -3.29
N GLU A 62 8.69 4.15 -2.16
CA GLU A 62 8.36 3.64 -0.83
C GLU A 62 7.68 4.72 -0.01
N LEU A 63 6.64 4.36 0.73
CA LEU A 63 5.99 5.25 1.68
C LEU A 63 5.66 4.50 2.97
N THR A 64 6.15 4.99 4.11
CA THR A 64 5.89 4.39 5.43
C THR A 64 4.45 4.64 5.87
N LEU A 65 3.80 3.63 6.45
CA LEU A 65 2.39 3.72 6.88
C LEU A 65 2.10 4.91 7.82
N PRO A 66 2.93 5.21 8.83
CA PRO A 66 2.69 6.35 9.74
C PRO A 66 2.89 7.71 9.07
N SER A 67 3.54 7.76 7.91
CA SER A 67 3.78 9.00 7.17
C SER A 67 2.70 9.28 6.13
N ILE A 68 1.71 8.39 5.97
CA ILE A 68 0.59 8.58 5.04
C ILE A 68 -0.38 9.60 5.66
N GLU A 69 -0.46 10.77 5.05
CA GLU A 69 -1.38 11.84 5.46
C GLU A 69 -2.76 11.66 4.81
N GLY A 70 -2.81 11.11 3.60
CA GLY A 70 -4.07 10.90 2.90
C GLY A 70 -4.00 9.90 1.75
N ALA A 71 -5.16 9.34 1.41
CA ALA A 71 -5.36 8.46 0.27
C ALA A 71 -6.51 8.99 -0.59
N GLU A 72 -6.24 9.23 -1.87
CA GLU A 72 -7.19 9.78 -2.84
C GLU A 72 -7.47 8.71 -3.91
N VAL A 73 -8.75 8.36 -4.07
CA VAL A 73 -9.19 7.38 -5.08
C VAL A 73 -9.89 8.12 -6.22
N ASP A 74 -9.35 7.95 -7.42
CA ASP A 74 -9.94 8.49 -8.65
C ASP A 74 -10.60 7.34 -9.42
N GLN A 75 -11.93 7.32 -9.38
CA GLN A 75 -12.78 6.36 -10.09
C GLN A 75 -13.82 7.09 -10.94
N SER A 76 -13.71 6.93 -12.26
CA SER A 76 -14.74 7.36 -13.20
C SER A 76 -16.03 6.54 -13.04
N ILE A 77 -17.13 7.02 -13.65
CA ILE A 77 -18.42 6.31 -13.65
C ILE A 77 -18.25 4.88 -14.18
N PHE A 78 -17.54 4.73 -15.31
CA PHE A 78 -17.21 3.41 -15.86
C PHE A 78 -16.28 2.62 -14.95
N GLY A 79 -15.30 3.26 -14.33
CA GLY A 79 -14.43 2.63 -13.34
C GLY A 79 -15.20 2.06 -12.15
N ARG A 80 -16.33 2.66 -11.78
CA ARG A 80 -17.19 2.14 -10.71
C ARG A 80 -17.97 0.89 -11.14
N ILE A 81 -18.48 0.87 -12.37
CA ILE A 81 -19.22 -0.28 -12.92
C ILE A 81 -18.28 -1.48 -13.14
N PHE A 82 -17.13 -1.24 -13.76
CA PHE A 82 -16.15 -2.28 -14.08
C PHE A 82 -15.13 -2.55 -12.96
N GLY A 83 -15.19 -1.79 -11.86
CA GLY A 83 -14.33 -1.98 -10.71
C GLY A 83 -12.85 -1.65 -10.94
N PHE A 84 -12.52 -0.60 -11.70
CA PHE A 84 -11.15 -0.11 -11.84
C PHE A 84 -11.02 1.37 -11.44
N GLY A 85 -9.80 1.80 -11.15
CA GLY A 85 -9.49 3.21 -10.88
C GLY A 85 -8.05 3.43 -10.46
N LYS A 86 -7.71 4.68 -10.15
CA LYS A 86 -6.37 5.06 -9.69
C LYS A 86 -6.39 5.37 -8.20
N LEU A 87 -5.25 5.15 -7.56
CA LEU A 87 -5.04 5.52 -6.17
C LEU A 87 -3.82 6.42 -6.09
N LYS A 88 -3.92 7.49 -5.30
CA LYS A 88 -2.80 8.35 -4.97
C LYS A 88 -2.64 8.38 -3.47
N LEU A 89 -1.44 8.09 -2.98
CA LEU A 89 -1.11 8.25 -1.57
C LEU A 89 -0.28 9.51 -1.39
N LYS A 90 -0.68 10.35 -0.43
CA LYS A 90 0.04 11.54 -0.01
C LYS A 90 0.76 11.22 1.29
N GLY A 91 2.07 11.31 1.26
CA GLY A 91 2.94 11.19 2.42
C GLY A 91 3.23 12.55 3.04
N ARG A 92 3.98 12.54 4.15
CA ARG A 92 4.46 13.77 4.79
C ARG A 92 5.31 14.61 3.85
N GLY A 93 5.02 15.91 3.78
CA GLY A 93 5.70 16.87 2.92
C GLY A 93 5.28 16.72 1.44
N GLU A 94 6.26 16.62 0.54
CA GLU A 94 6.02 16.50 -0.92
C GLU A 94 6.05 15.06 -1.44
N THR A 95 6.06 14.06 -0.55
CA THR A 95 6.14 12.66 -0.97
C THR A 95 4.79 12.20 -1.51
N VAL A 96 4.68 11.96 -2.81
CA VAL A 96 3.46 11.44 -3.44
C VAL A 96 3.75 10.11 -4.13
N LEU A 97 2.90 9.12 -3.87
CA LEU A 97 2.98 7.81 -4.50
C LEU A 97 1.76 7.58 -5.41
N ASP A 98 1.99 7.74 -6.71
CA ASP A 98 0.96 7.59 -7.75
C ASP A 98 0.90 6.16 -8.29
N PHE A 99 -0.18 5.48 -7.95
CA PHE A 99 -0.43 4.13 -8.41
C PHE A 99 -1.13 4.12 -9.79
N PRO A 100 -0.75 3.21 -10.71
CA PRO A 100 -1.46 3.09 -11.98
C PRO A 100 -2.91 2.61 -11.79
N SER A 101 -3.66 2.49 -12.88
CA SER A 101 -5.01 1.93 -12.82
C SER A 101 -4.96 0.52 -12.24
N MET A 102 -5.71 0.28 -11.16
CA MET A 102 -5.79 -0.98 -10.45
C MET A 102 -7.25 -1.46 -10.39
N ALA A 103 -7.43 -2.77 -10.19
CA ALA A 103 -8.72 -3.34 -9.87
C ALA A 103 -9.11 -2.99 -8.43
N HIS A 104 -10.34 -2.53 -8.23
CA HIS A 104 -10.96 -2.21 -6.95
C HIS A 104 -10.07 -1.36 -6.02
N PRO A 105 -9.74 -0.10 -6.38
CA PRO A 105 -8.87 0.77 -5.57
C PRO A 105 -9.37 0.98 -4.14
N ASN A 106 -10.68 0.93 -3.91
CA ASN A 106 -11.28 1.04 -2.58
C ASN A 106 -10.86 -0.11 -1.64
N ARG A 107 -10.72 -1.33 -2.16
CA ARG A 107 -10.26 -2.49 -1.36
C ARG A 107 -8.79 -2.32 -0.97
N PHE A 108 -7.98 -1.83 -1.89
CA PHE A 108 -6.56 -1.58 -1.62
C PHE A 108 -6.39 -0.43 -0.60
N ARG A 109 -7.16 0.65 -0.73
CA ARG A 109 -7.23 1.73 0.27
C ARG A 109 -7.59 1.18 1.65
N ALA A 110 -8.66 0.38 1.75
CA ALA A 110 -9.08 -0.22 3.02
C ALA A 110 -7.99 -1.12 3.63
N ALA A 111 -7.26 -1.88 2.80
CA ALA A 111 -6.14 -2.70 3.26
C ALA A 111 -4.96 -1.88 3.80
N ILE A 112 -4.69 -0.70 3.24
CA ILE A 112 -3.67 0.23 3.76
C ILE A 112 -4.12 0.82 5.09
N GLU A 113 -5.37 1.25 5.19
CA GLU A 113 -5.95 1.80 6.43
C GLU A 113 -5.91 0.76 7.55
N ASP A 114 -6.31 -0.49 7.28
CA ASP A 114 -6.21 -1.61 8.23
C ASP A 114 -4.75 -1.91 8.62
N ALA A 115 -3.81 -1.94 7.66
CA ALA A 115 -2.39 -2.12 7.96
C ALA A 115 -1.83 -0.98 8.84
N ARG A 116 -2.29 0.27 8.61
CA ARG A 116 -1.91 1.43 9.40
C ARG A 116 -2.44 1.33 10.84
N MET A 117 -3.72 1.00 11.00
CA MET A 117 -4.33 0.80 12.32
C MET A 117 -3.58 -0.29 13.11
N ARG A 118 -3.22 -1.40 12.47
CA ARG A 118 -2.43 -2.47 13.12
C ARG A 118 -1.04 -2.01 13.52
N ALA A 119 -0.39 -1.17 12.71
CA ALA A 119 0.92 -0.62 13.03
C ALA A 119 0.87 0.39 14.19
N GLU A 120 -0.20 1.19 14.28
CA GLU A 120 -0.43 2.16 15.35
C GLU A 120 -0.80 1.51 16.70
N VAL A 121 -1.32 0.27 16.71
CA VAL A 121 -1.59 -0.49 17.95
C VAL A 121 -0.30 -1.03 18.59
N GLN A 122 0.79 -1.13 17.83
CA GLN A 122 2.04 -1.75 18.27
C GLN A 122 3.02 -0.91 19.13
N PRO A 123 2.98 0.44 19.23
CA PRO A 123 3.96 1.21 20.00
C PRO A 123 3.54 1.55 21.44
N VAL A 124 2.36 1.18 21.93
CA VAL A 124 1.85 1.70 23.23
C VAL A 124 1.90 0.70 24.40
N ILE A 125 2.19 -0.58 24.18
CA ILE A 125 2.18 -1.58 25.27
C ILE A 125 3.53 -2.26 25.39
N VAL A 126 4.48 -1.68 26.17
CA VAL A 126 5.39 -2.43 27.08
C VAL A 126 5.92 -1.53 28.22
N GLU A 127 6.19 -0.24 28.01
CA GLU A 127 6.95 0.55 29.01
C GLU A 127 6.14 0.99 30.26
N GLN A 128 4.81 1.15 30.18
CA GLN A 128 4.02 1.75 31.28
C GLN A 128 3.41 0.76 32.29
N VAL A 129 3.71 -0.54 32.19
CA VAL A 129 3.15 -1.55 33.12
C VAL A 129 4.06 -1.81 34.33
N ILE A 130 5.27 -1.24 34.39
CA ILE A 130 6.12 -1.28 35.58
C ILE A 130 6.15 0.13 36.20
N ALA A 131 5.00 0.60 36.68
CA ALA A 131 5.05 1.42 37.88
C ALA A 131 5.73 0.55 38.95
N PRO A 132 6.74 1.04 39.70
CA PRO A 132 7.29 0.27 40.79
C PRO A 132 6.16 0.06 41.79
N GLU A 133 5.57 -1.14 41.80
CA GLU A 133 4.96 -1.67 42.99
C GLU A 133 6.01 -1.46 44.08
N HIS A 134 5.67 -0.68 45.09
CA HIS A 134 6.59 -0.34 46.16
C HIS A 134 6.96 -1.65 46.87
N VAL A 135 8.03 -2.30 46.40
CA VAL A 135 8.58 -3.50 47.01
C VAL A 135 9.12 -3.04 48.35
N GLU A 136 8.25 -3.12 49.36
CA GLU A 136 8.58 -2.80 50.75
C GLU A 136 9.87 -3.54 51.08
N THR A 137 10.93 -2.76 51.29
CA THR A 137 12.25 -3.36 51.46
C THR A 137 12.21 -4.22 52.72
N HIS A 138 13.00 -5.31 52.73
CA HIS A 138 13.01 -6.24 53.86
C HIS A 138 13.29 -5.54 55.22
N ASP A 139 13.99 -4.41 55.18
CA ASP A 139 14.24 -3.57 56.35
C ASP A 139 13.01 -2.78 56.80
N GLU A 140 12.20 -2.27 55.88
CA GLU A 140 10.91 -1.62 56.19
C GLU A 140 9.92 -2.63 56.78
N ARG A 141 9.83 -3.82 56.18
CA ARG A 141 8.99 -4.91 56.69
C ARG A 141 9.41 -5.32 58.11
N LYS A 142 10.71 -5.41 58.37
CA LYS A 142 11.25 -5.71 59.72
C LYS A 142 10.94 -4.60 60.73
N ARG A 143 11.01 -3.32 60.32
CA ARG A 143 10.69 -2.19 61.19
C ARG A 143 9.21 -2.16 61.54
N ARG A 144 8.33 -2.44 60.59
CA ARG A 144 6.88 -2.53 60.79
C ARG A 144 6.51 -3.64 61.78
N LEU A 145 7.05 -4.84 61.57
CA LEU A 145 6.85 -5.99 62.47
C LEU A 145 7.45 -5.77 63.88
N LYS A 146 8.51 -4.96 63.99
CA LYS A 146 9.08 -4.60 65.30
C LYS A 146 8.22 -3.56 66.02
N ALA A 147 7.64 -2.61 65.28
CA ALA A 147 6.71 -1.62 65.82
C ALA A 147 5.40 -2.26 66.30
N GLU A 148 4.81 -3.18 65.50
CA GLU A 148 3.61 -3.93 65.89
C GLU A 148 3.83 -4.77 67.15
N ARG A 149 4.95 -5.51 67.23
CA ARG A 149 5.28 -6.29 68.45
C ARG A 149 5.56 -5.43 69.67
N HIS A 150 5.93 -4.16 69.50
CA HIS A 150 6.13 -3.24 70.61
C HIS A 150 4.81 -2.70 71.13
N ASP A 151 3.83 -2.51 70.26
CA ASP A 151 2.49 -2.05 70.64
C ASP A 151 1.67 -3.15 71.31
N GLU A 152 1.79 -4.39 70.83
CA GLU A 152 1.16 -5.57 71.43
C GLU A 152 1.64 -5.80 72.87
N ARG A 153 2.92 -5.49 73.17
CA ARG A 153 3.46 -5.54 74.53
C ARG A 153 2.95 -4.43 75.45
N ARG A 154 2.44 -3.32 74.91
CA ARG A 154 1.87 -2.22 75.70
C ARG A 154 0.39 -2.42 76.03
N HIS A 155 -0.26 -3.40 75.40
CA HIS A 155 -1.68 -3.70 75.59
C HIS A 155 -1.94 -5.02 76.32
N LEU A 156 -0.91 -5.68 76.84
CA LEU A 156 -1.06 -6.82 77.76
C LEU A 156 -1.31 -6.29 79.18
N PRO A 157 -2.41 -6.72 79.86
CA PRO A 157 -2.78 -6.26 81.20
C PRO A 157 -1.83 -6.75 82.30
#